data_AF-A0A1B1GF26-F1
#
_entry.id   AF-A0A1B1GF26-F1
#
_cell.length_a   1.000
_cell.length_b   1.000
_cell.length_c   1.000
_cell.angle_alpha   90.00
_cell.angle_beta   90.00
_cell.angle_gamma   90.00
#
_symmetry.space_group_name_H-M   'P 1'
#
loop_
_entity.id
_entity.type
_entity.pdbx_description
1 polymer ?
#
loop_
_entity_poly.entity_id
_entity_poly.type
_entity_poly.pdbx_seq_one_letter_code
_entity_poly.pdbx_strand_id
1 'polypeptide(L)'
;TLFLVASKTFTTQETMTNAHTARDWFLKAAGDEAHIAKHFAALSTNGKAVAEFGIDTDNMFEFWDWVGGRYSLWSAIGLSIILSIGYDNFVELLAGAHEMDQHFVNTP
;
A
#
# COMPACT_ATOMS: atom_id res chain seq x y z
N THR A 1 10.03 -0.48 -13.03
CA THR A 1 9.80 0.00 -11.65
C THR A 1 8.36 -0.27 -11.28
N LEU A 2 8.10 -0.68 -10.04
CA LEU A 2 6.75 -0.78 -9.47
C LEU A 2 6.58 0.35 -8.44
N PHE A 3 5.49 1.11 -8.52
CA PHE A 3 5.13 2.15 -7.56
C PHE A 3 3.99 1.68 -6.68
N LEU A 4 4.14 1.84 -5.37
CA LEU A 4 3.07 1.61 -4.39
C LEU A 4 2.53 2.96 -3.93
N VAL A 5 1.29 3.29 -4.27
CA VAL A 5 0.63 4.53 -3.84
C VAL A 5 -0.12 4.27 -2.53
N ALA A 6 0.50 4.67 -1.42
CA ALA A 6 -0.03 4.45 -0.08
C ALA A 6 -0.85 5.65 0.43
N SER A 7 -2.17 5.60 0.26
CA SER A 7 -3.09 6.60 0.80
C SER A 7 -4.47 5.99 1.01
N LYS A 8 -4.93 5.97 2.25
CA LYS A 8 -6.23 5.39 2.62
C LYS A 8 -7.38 6.01 1.82
N THR A 9 -7.43 7.34 1.79
CA THR A 9 -8.49 8.09 1.08
C THR A 9 -8.19 8.25 -0.40
N PHE A 10 -6.94 8.03 -0.81
CA PHE A 10 -6.44 8.33 -2.16
C PHE A 10 -6.60 9.80 -2.56
N THR A 11 -6.60 10.69 -1.56
CA THR A 11 -6.76 12.14 -1.72
C THR A 11 -5.73 12.95 -0.94
N THR A 12 -4.80 12.29 -0.22
CA THR A 12 -3.74 12.97 0.54
C THR A 12 -2.90 13.81 -0.41
N GLN A 13 -2.87 15.13 -0.21
CA GLN A 13 -2.33 16.08 -1.18
C GLN A 13 -0.88 15.77 -1.58
N GLU A 14 -0.03 15.53 -0.59
CA GLU A 14 1.39 15.28 -0.78
C GLU A 14 1.61 13.95 -1.50
N THR A 15 0.90 12.90 -1.08
CA THR A 15 0.99 11.57 -1.71
C THR A 15 0.51 11.62 -3.16
N MET A 16 -0.63 12.26 -3.43
CA MET A 16 -1.19 12.31 -4.79
C MET A 16 -0.36 13.20 -5.72
N THR A 17 0.20 14.30 -5.21
CA THR A 17 1.16 15.12 -5.97
C THR A 17 2.37 14.29 -6.40
N ASN A 18 2.92 13.49 -5.49
CA ASN A 18 4.03 12.59 -5.81
C ASN A 18 3.62 11.46 -6.77
N ALA A 19 2.44 10.87 -6.57
CA ALA A 19 1.92 9.79 -7.42
C ALA A 19 1.70 10.26 -8.87
N HIS A 20 1.10 11.44 -9.07
CA HIS A 20 0.95 12.04 -10.40
C HIS A 20 2.31 12.38 -11.03
N THR A 21 3.25 12.93 -10.25
CA THR A 21 4.61 13.19 -10.75
C THR A 21 5.30 11.91 -11.23
N ALA A 22 5.15 10.79 -10.50
CA ALA A 22 5.69 9.49 -10.89
C ALA A 22 4.98 8.90 -12.12
N ARG A 23 3.65 9.04 -12.20
CA ARG A 23 2.83 8.63 -13.35
C ARG A 23 3.26 9.37 -14.62
N ASP A 24 3.42 10.68 -14.56
CA ASP A 24 3.83 11.50 -15.71
C ASP A 24 5.27 11.17 -16.14
N TRP A 25 6.17 10.93 -15.18
CA TRP A 25 7.53 10.45 -15.48
C TRP A 25 7.49 9.10 -16.21
N PHE A 26 6.65 8.17 -15.75
CA PHE A 26 6.52 6.84 -16.33
C PHE A 26 5.93 6.89 -17.75
N LEU A 27 4.86 7.67 -17.95
CA LEU A 27 4.17 7.78 -19.24
C LEU A 27 5.02 8.45 -20.33
N LYS A 28 5.99 9.30 -19.97
CA LYS A 28 6.98 9.80 -20.95
C LYS A 28 7.76 8.68 -21.63
N ALA A 29 7.94 7.53 -20.97
CA ALA A 29 8.60 6.36 -21.53
C ALA A 29 7.61 5.30 -22.04
N ALA A 30 6.52 5.07 -21.30
CA ALA A 30 5.55 4.01 -21.62
C ALA A 30 4.57 4.40 -22.73
N GLY A 31 4.25 5.69 -22.89
CA GLY A 31 3.31 6.22 -23.89
C GLY A 31 1.85 5.96 -23.55
N ASP A 32 1.44 4.69 -23.46
CA ASP A 32 0.05 4.28 -23.24
C ASP A 32 -0.31 4.18 -21.74
N GLU A 33 -1.42 4.81 -21.35
CA GLU A 33 -1.96 4.75 -19.99
C GLU A 33 -2.37 3.34 -19.57
N ALA A 34 -2.70 2.44 -20.51
CA ALA A 34 -2.97 1.04 -20.22
C ALA A 34 -1.80 0.31 -19.53
N HIS A 35 -0.57 0.86 -19.63
CA HIS A 35 0.60 0.32 -18.94
C HIS A 35 0.68 0.71 -17.45
N ILE A 36 -0.12 1.68 -16.98
CA ILE A 36 -0.17 2.06 -15.55
C ILE A 36 -0.55 0.85 -14.69
N ALA A 37 -1.54 0.08 -15.13
CA ALA A 37 -2.04 -1.11 -14.42
C ALA A 37 -0.97 -2.17 -14.11
N LYS A 38 0.17 -2.18 -14.83
CA LYS A 38 1.28 -3.12 -14.63
C LYS A 38 2.43 -2.56 -13.79
N HIS A 39 2.42 -1.27 -13.50
CA HIS A 39 3.53 -0.54 -12.87
C HIS A 39 3.12 0.23 -11.62
N PHE A 40 1.84 0.30 -11.30
CA PHE A 40 1.29 0.96 -10.12
C PHE A 40 0.34 0.02 -9.38
N ALA A 41 0.45 0.00 -8.07
CA ALA A 41 -0.50 -0.64 -7.15
C ALA A 41 -0.89 0.35 -6.06
N ALA A 42 -2.07 0.16 -5.45
CA ALA A 42 -2.60 1.07 -4.45
C ALA A 42 -2.77 0.38 -3.09
N LEU A 43 -2.41 1.08 -2.02
CA LEU A 43 -2.73 0.70 -0.65
C LEU A 43 -3.79 1.69 -0.16
N SER A 44 -5.07 1.34 -0.36
CA SER A 44 -6.20 2.28 -0.26
C SER A 44 -7.52 1.55 -0.05
N THR A 45 -8.56 2.30 0.33
CA THR A 45 -9.95 1.83 0.34
C THR A 45 -10.82 2.55 -0.70
N ASN A 46 -10.27 3.48 -1.47
CA ASN A 46 -11.02 4.30 -2.42
C ASN A 46 -10.89 3.74 -3.84
N GLY A 47 -11.56 2.61 -4.10
CA GLY A 47 -11.50 1.92 -5.39
C GLY A 47 -11.86 2.79 -6.59
N LYS A 48 -12.78 3.76 -6.42
CA LYS A 48 -13.14 4.71 -7.47
C LYS A 48 -11.94 5.58 -7.89
N ALA A 49 -11.28 6.22 -6.93
CA ALA A 49 -10.13 7.08 -7.23
C ALA A 49 -8.91 6.28 -7.72
N VAL A 50 -8.74 5.05 -7.25
CA VAL A 50 -7.69 4.12 -7.72
C VAL A 50 -7.92 3.74 -9.19
N ALA A 51 -9.14 3.37 -9.56
CA ALA A 51 -9.49 3.08 -10.95
C ALA A 51 -9.36 4.32 -11.85
N GLU A 52 -9.81 5.49 -11.38
CA GLU A 52 -9.66 6.78 -12.10
C GLU A 52 -8.18 7.16 -12.33
N PHE A 53 -7.26 6.75 -11.45
CA PHE A 53 -5.82 6.94 -11.64
C PHE A 53 -5.23 6.04 -12.74
N GLY A 54 -5.92 4.94 -13.08
CA GLY A 54 -5.49 3.94 -14.06
C GLY A 54 -4.89 2.67 -13.44
N ILE A 55 -5.01 2.48 -12.12
CA ILE A 55 -4.60 1.25 -11.44
C ILE A 55 -5.73 0.22 -11.56
N ASP A 56 -5.38 -1.03 -11.87
CA ASP A 56 -6.31 -2.16 -11.78
C ASP A 56 -6.67 -2.39 -10.30
N THR A 57 -7.97 -2.45 -9.98
CA THR A 57 -8.43 -2.65 -8.60
C THR A 57 -8.04 -4.02 -8.04
N ASP A 58 -7.70 -5.00 -8.87
CA ASP A 58 -7.09 -6.26 -8.41
C ASP A 58 -5.70 -6.03 -7.79
N ASN A 59 -5.05 -4.91 -8.13
CA ASN A 59 -3.80 -4.42 -7.53
C ASN A 59 -4.06 -3.35 -6.44
N MET A 60 -5.27 -3.29 -5.88
CA MET A 60 -5.61 -2.50 -4.71
C MET A 60 -5.64 -3.39 -3.46
N PHE A 61 -4.83 -3.06 -2.47
CA PHE A 61 -4.77 -3.78 -1.20
C PHE A 61 -5.38 -2.91 -0.09
N GLU A 62 -6.50 -3.36 0.44
CA GLU A 62 -7.32 -2.61 1.39
C GLU A 62 -6.83 -2.73 2.85
N PHE A 63 -7.26 -1.78 3.68
CA PHE A 63 -7.13 -1.79 5.13
C PHE A 63 -8.23 -0.92 5.75
N TRP A 64 -8.46 -0.97 7.06
CA TRP A 64 -9.72 -0.46 7.63
C TRP A 64 -9.58 0.80 8.50
N ASP A 65 -10.72 1.39 8.85
CA ASP A 65 -10.83 2.59 9.69
C ASP A 65 -10.22 2.46 11.08
N TRP A 66 -10.27 1.26 11.65
CA TRP A 66 -9.68 0.94 12.94
C TRP A 66 -8.15 0.77 12.89
N VAL A 67 -7.54 0.77 11.71
CA VAL A 67 -6.08 0.79 11.54
C VAL A 67 -5.60 2.23 11.48
N GLY A 68 -5.14 2.75 12.62
CA GLY A 68 -4.54 4.08 12.69
C GLY A 68 -3.24 4.19 11.90
N GLY A 69 -2.99 5.30 11.20
CA GLY A 69 -1.85 5.45 10.29
C GLY A 69 -0.49 5.14 10.93
N ARG A 70 -0.25 5.57 12.17
CA ARG A 70 1.00 5.29 12.92
C ARG A 70 1.17 3.84 13.38
N TYR A 71 0.13 3.02 13.24
CA TYR A 71 0.13 1.58 13.58
C TYR A 71 -0.19 0.72 12.36
N SER A 72 -0.02 1.25 11.15
CA SER A 72 -0.53 0.61 9.93
C SER A 72 0.43 -0.36 9.26
N LEU A 73 1.71 -0.43 9.66
CA LEU A 73 2.73 -1.24 8.97
C LEU A 73 2.38 -2.74 8.90
N TRP A 74 1.56 -3.23 9.83
CA TRP A 74 1.11 -4.63 9.92
C TRP A 74 -0.03 -4.96 8.93
N SER A 75 -0.61 -3.95 8.29
CA SER A 75 -1.70 -4.07 7.31
C SER A 75 -1.17 -4.12 5.87
N ALA A 76 -2.04 -3.90 4.88
CA ALA A 76 -1.65 -3.71 3.48
C ALA A 76 -0.56 -2.63 3.29
N ILE A 77 -0.48 -1.61 4.16
CA ILE A 77 0.60 -0.61 4.14
C ILE A 77 2.00 -1.25 4.20
N GLY A 78 2.14 -2.42 4.83
CA GLY A 78 3.37 -3.20 4.89
C GLY A 78 3.78 -3.90 3.60
N LEU A 79 3.04 -3.77 2.49
CA LEU A 79 3.35 -4.48 1.23
C LEU A 79 4.77 -4.21 0.73
N SER A 80 5.31 -3.01 0.95
CA SER A 80 6.71 -2.71 0.59
C SER A 80 7.73 -3.54 1.39
N ILE A 81 7.41 -3.90 2.63
CA ILE A 81 8.23 -4.82 3.45
C ILE A 81 8.16 -6.21 2.84
N ILE A 82 6.95 -6.71 2.55
CA ILE A 82 6.74 -8.03 1.90
C ILE A 82 7.52 -8.14 0.60
N LEU A 83 7.47 -7.12 -0.27
CA LEU A 83 8.19 -7.11 -1.55
C LEU A 83 9.71 -7.07 -1.38
N SER A 84 10.20 -6.56 -0.26
CA SER A 84 11.63 -6.43 0.03
C SER A 84 12.22 -7.70 0.64
N ILE A 85 11.53 -8.30 1.62
CA ILE A 85 12.07 -9.41 2.41
C ILE A 85 11.32 -10.75 2.21
N GLY A 86 10.27 -10.78 1.38
CA GLY A 86 9.43 -11.96 1.19
C GLY A 86 8.30 -12.08 2.21
N TYR A 87 7.25 -12.79 1.83
CA TYR A 87 6.04 -12.95 2.66
C TYR A 87 6.32 -13.70 3.96
N ASP A 88 7.08 -14.80 3.93
CA ASP A 88 7.36 -15.62 5.11
C ASP A 88 8.08 -14.82 6.21
N ASN A 89 9.04 -13.97 5.84
CA ASN A 89 9.72 -13.10 6.80
C ASN A 89 8.78 -12.00 7.37
N PHE A 90 7.81 -11.53 6.58
CA PHE A 90 6.78 -10.62 7.09
C PHE A 90 5.83 -11.33 8.06
N VAL A 91 5.51 -12.60 7.82
CA VAL A 91 4.73 -13.43 8.75
C VAL A 91 5.46 -13.59 10.09
N GLU A 92 6.78 -13.83 10.08
CA GLU A 92 7.58 -13.86 11.31
C GLU A 92 7.55 -12.52 12.08
N LEU A 93 7.58 -11.39 11.36
CA LEU A 93 7.40 -10.06 11.97
C LEU A 93 6.02 -9.91 12.62
N LEU A 94 4.96 -10.39 11.97
CA LEU A 94 3.60 -10.39 12.54
C LEU A 94 3.50 -11.32 13.76
N ALA A 95 4.16 -12.48 13.73
CA ALA A 95 4.17 -13.43 14.83
C ALA A 95 4.82 -12.83 16.08
N GLY A 96 5.97 -12.18 15.94
CA GLY A 96 6.64 -11.50 17.06
C GLY A 96 5.80 -10.35 17.65
N ALA A 97 5.07 -9.60 16.82
CA ALA A 97 4.12 -8.59 17.32
C ALA A 97 2.97 -9.24 18.12
N HIS A 98 2.42 -10.34 17.60
CA HIS A 98 1.34 -11.07 18.26
C HIS A 98 1.78 -11.69 19.60
N GLU A 99 2.99 -12.23 19.69
CA GLU A 99 3.56 -12.73 20.95
C GLU A 99 3.62 -11.63 22.02
N MET A 100 4.05 -10.42 21.63
CA MET A 100 4.08 -9.27 22.54
C MET A 100 2.67 -8.79 22.91
N ASP A 101 1.72 -8.80 21.97
CA ASP A 101 0.31 -8.49 22.26
C ASP A 101 -0.26 -9.48 23.29
N GLN A 102 0.02 -10.78 23.15
CA GLN A 102 -0.37 -11.79 24.14
C GLN A 102 0.27 -11.55 25.51
N HIS A 103 1.56 -11.19 25.54
CA HIS A 103 2.23 -10.84 26.78
C HIS A 103 1.57 -9.62 27.45
N PHE A 104 1.31 -8.55 26.70
CA PHE A 104 0.70 -7.33 27.20
C PHE A 104 -0.72 -7.54 27.75
N VAL A 105 -1.51 -8.40 27.12
CA VAL A 105 -2.89 -8.69 27.56
C VAL A 105 -2.92 -9.56 28.81
N ASN A 106 -2.03 -10.55 28.91
CA ASN A 106 -2.16 -11.64 29.89
C ASN A 106 -1.20 -11.55 31.09
N THR A 107 -0.22 -10.64 31.07
CA THR A 107 0.77 -10.53 32.17
C THR A 107 0.32 -9.47 33.18
N PRO A 108 0.19 -9.82 34.48
CA PRO A 108 -0.17 -8.89 35.55
C PRO A 108 0.79 -7.72 35.76
#